data_AF-A0AAW2N819-F1
#
_entry.id   AF-A0AAW2N819-F1
#
_cell.length_a   1.000
_cell.length_b   1.000
_cell.length_c   1.000
_cell.angle_alpha   90.00
_cell.angle_beta   90.00
_cell.angle_gamma   90.00
#
_symmetry.space_group_name_H-M   'P 1'
#
loop_
_entity.id
_entity.type
_entity.pdbx_description
1 polymer ?
#
loop_
_entity_poly.entity_id
_entity_poly.type
_entity_poly.pdbx_seq_one_letter_code
_entity_poly.pdbx_strand_id
1 'polypeptide(L)' 'QGVNVKGFFAWSLLDNFEWASGYTLRFGICYIDYKNNLTRIPKKSAFWFKDFLNAK' A
#
# COMPACT_ATOMS: atom_id res chain seq x y z
N GLN A 1 -14.96 12.69 19.33
CA GLN A 1 -14.64 13.87 18.49
C GLN A 1 -13.70 14.79 19.26
N GLY A 2 -12.85 15.58 18.59
CA GLY A 2 -11.90 16.50 19.24
C GLY A 2 -10.46 16.02 19.35
N VAL A 3 -10.09 14.91 18.68
CA VAL A 3 -8.70 14.46 18.64
C VAL A 3 -7.91 15.26 17.60
N ASN A 4 -6.73 15.72 17.99
CA ASN A 4 -5.82 16.47 17.13
C ASN A 4 -4.98 15.55 16.23
N VAL A 5 -5.62 14.86 15.27
CA VAL A 5 -4.94 13.96 14.33
C VAL A 5 -4.05 14.77 13.39
N LYS A 6 -2.78 14.35 13.26
CA LYS A 6 -1.76 15.07 12.45
C LYS A 6 -1.33 14.35 11.18
N GLY A 7 -1.74 13.10 11.00
CA GLY A 7 -1.33 12.34 9.82
C GLY A 7 -2.03 11.00 9.71
N PHE A 8 -1.91 10.42 8.51
CA PHE A 8 -2.42 9.11 8.15
C PHE A 8 -1.38 8.42 7.27
N PHE A 9 -1.12 7.14 7.55
CA PHE A 9 -0.21 6.30 6.77
C PHE A 9 -0.95 5.03 6.38
N ALA A 10 -1.00 4.75 5.08
CA ALA A 10 -1.62 3.54 4.56
C ALA A 10 -0.71 2.32 4.82
N TRP A 11 -1.25 1.31 5.50
CA TRP A 11 -0.63 -0.02 5.53
C TRP A 11 -1.07 -0.82 4.30
N SER A 12 -0.18 -1.25 3.42
CA SER A 12 1.27 -1.02 3.38
C SER A 12 1.69 -0.40 2.06
N LEU A 13 2.93 0.06 1.96
CA LEU A 13 3.48 0.53 0.68
C LEU A 13 3.56 -0.62 -0.34
N LEU A 14 4.04 -1.78 0.08
CA LEU A 14 4.28 -2.95 -0.76
C LEU A 14 3.58 -4.19 -0.20
N ASP A 15 3.17 -5.10 -1.08
CA ASP A 15 2.87 -6.47 -0.67
C ASP A 15 4.11 -7.08 0.00
N ASN A 16 3.93 -7.63 1.20
CA ASN A 16 5.02 -8.09 2.05
C ASN A 16 4.67 -9.43 2.73
N PHE A 17 5.53 -9.89 3.63
CA PHE A 17 5.28 -11.07 4.45
C PHE A 17 4.39 -10.69 5.63
N GLU A 18 3.17 -11.22 5.67
CA GLU A 18 2.16 -10.90 6.67
C GLU A 18 2.11 -11.97 7.77
N TRP A 19 3.14 -11.97 8.63
CA TRP A 19 3.22 -12.79 9.85
C TRP A 19 2.84 -14.27 9.62
N ALA A 20 1.88 -14.79 10.40
CA ALA A 20 1.39 -16.16 10.31
C ALA A 20 0.78 -16.51 8.92
N SER A 21 0.37 -15.50 8.15
CA SER A 21 -0.22 -15.69 6.82
C SER A 21 0.82 -15.76 5.70
N GLY A 22 2.09 -15.46 5.98
CA GLY A 22 3.15 -15.40 4.98
C GLY A 22 2.79 -14.47 3.82
N TYR A 23 2.99 -14.91 2.57
CA TYR A 23 2.71 -14.10 1.36
C TYR A 23 1.30 -14.33 0.76
N THR A 24 0.38 -14.95 1.51
CA THR A 24 -0.97 -15.24 1.01
C THR A 24 -1.89 -14.02 1.04
N LEU A 25 -1.65 -13.08 1.97
CA LEU A 25 -2.37 -11.81 2.09
C LEU A 25 -1.55 -10.66 1.51
N ARG A 26 -2.24 -9.66 0.95
CA ARG A 26 -1.63 -8.58 0.15
C ARG A 26 -2.23 -7.22 0.50
N PHE A 27 -1.64 -6.56 1.48
CA PHE A 27 -2.07 -5.23 1.96
C PHE A 27 -1.42 -4.05 1.22
N GLY A 28 -0.44 -4.31 0.35
CA GLY A 28 0.28 -3.26 -0.35
C GLY A 28 -0.60 -2.45 -1.26
N ILE A 29 -0.42 -1.13 -1.29
CA ILE A 29 -0.91 -0.30 -2.40
C ILE A 29 -0.10 -0.53 -3.69
N CYS A 30 1.08 -1.15 -3.57
CA CYS A 30 1.89 -1.64 -4.67
C CYS A 30 1.99 -3.17 -4.62
N TYR A 31 1.70 -3.82 -5.75
CA TYR A 31 1.87 -5.26 -5.91
C TYR A 31 3.34 -5.60 -6.13
N ILE A 32 3.79 -6.72 -5.55
CA ILE A 32 5.10 -7.32 -5.83
C ILE A 32 4.90 -8.57 -6.69
N ASP A 33 5.53 -8.57 -7.87
CA ASP A 33 5.59 -9.74 -8.73
C ASP A 33 6.72 -10.68 -8.30
N TYR A 34 6.36 -11.70 -7.53
CA TYR A 34 7.31 -12.72 -7.06
C TYR A 34 7.87 -13.62 -8.16
N LYS A 35 7.23 -13.66 -9.35
CA LYS A 35 7.69 -14.48 -10.48
C LYS A 35 8.61 -13.71 -11.41
N ASN A 36 8.63 -12.37 -11.32
CA ASN A 36 9.41 -11.51 -12.18
C ASN A 36 10.30 -10.55 -11.37
N ASN A 37 11.38 -11.10 -10.80
CA ASN A 37 12.44 -10.35 -10.11
C ASN A 37 11.93 -9.32 -9.08
N LEU A 38 10.84 -9.63 -8.37
CA LEU A 38 10.22 -8.72 -7.39
C LEU A 38 9.87 -7.36 -7.98
N THR A 39 9.36 -7.32 -9.21
CA THR A 39 8.94 -6.08 -9.87
C THR A 39 7.79 -5.42 -9.10
N ARG A 40 7.86 -4.10 -8.94
CA ARG A 40 6.85 -3.28 -8.23
C ARG A 40 5.82 -2.78 -9.23
N ILE A 41 4.55 -3.10 -9.01
CA ILE A 41 3.45 -2.71 -9.88
C ILE A 41 2.43 -1.92 -9.04
N PRO A 42 2.36 -0.57 -9.17
CA PRO A 42 1.40 0.23 -8.44
C PRO A 42 -0.04 -0.23 -8.72
N LYS A 43 -0.83 -0.47 -7.68
CA LYS A 43 -2.25 -0.83 -7.82
C LYS A 43 -3.10 0.42 -8.03
N LYS A 44 -4.38 0.24 -8.38
CA LYS A 44 -5.34 1.36 -8.50
C LYS A 44 -5.39 2.24 -7.25
N SER A 45 -5.25 1.64 -6.06
CA SER A 45 -5.20 2.38 -4.79
C SER A 45 -3.99 3.32 -4.68
N ALA A 46 -2.83 2.95 -5.22
CA ALA A 46 -1.66 3.84 -5.24
C ALA A 46 -1.88 5.05 -6.16
N PHE A 47 -2.50 4.84 -7.33
CA PHE A 47 -2.86 5.95 -8.22
C PHE A 47 -3.92 6.86 -7.60
N TRP A 48 -4.96 6.28 -7.00
CA TRP A 48 -5.97 7.07 -6.28
C TRP A 48 -5.34 7.87 -5.14
N PHE A 49 -4.45 7.26 -4.33
CA PHE A 49 -3.80 7.95 -3.22
C PHE A 49 -2.87 9.07 -3.71
N LYS A 50 -2.17 8.86 -4.84
CA LYS A 50 -1.40 9.91 -5.51
C LYS A 50 -2.30 11.07 -5.92
N ASP A 51 -3.43 10.80 -6.57
CA ASP A 51 -4.33 11.86 -7.07
C ASP A 51 -4.99 12.59 -5.90
N PHE A 52 -5.42 11.87 -4.87
CA PHE A 52 -5.95 12.42 -3.63
C PHE A 52 -4.97 13.39 -2.94
N LEU A 53 -3.68 13.03 -2.86
CA LEU A 53 -2.64 13.89 -2.28
C LEU A 53 -2.29 15.10 -3.15
N ASN A 54 -2.54 15.04 -4.46
CA ASN A 54 -2.25 16.12 -5.41
C ASN A 54 -3.47 17.01 -5.70
N ALA A 55 -4.67 16.62 -5.28
CA ALA A 55 -5.86 17.44 -5.38
C ALA A 55 -5.64 18.72 -4.54
N LYS A 56 -5.66 19.87 -5.20
CA LYS A 56 -5.62 21.19 -4.56
C LYS A 56 -6.98 21.58 -4.02
#